data_AF-A0AAR5Q5A4-F1
#
_entry.id   AF-A0AAR5Q5A4-F1
#
_cell.length_a   1.000
_cell.length_b   1.000
_cell.length_c   1.000
_cell.angle_alpha   90.00
_cell.angle_beta   90.00
_cell.angle_gamma   90.00
#
_symmetry.space_group_name_H-M   'P 1'
#
loop_
_entity.id
_entity.type
_entity.pdbx_description
1 polymer ?
#
loop_
_entity_poly.entity_id
_entity_poly.type
_entity_poly.pdbx_seq_one_letter_code
_entity_poly.pdbx_strand_id
1 'polypeptide(L)'
;MAQVNQELLQRFQRASVAVSSAASGAPVHSAVLQDEEQSRKLQEIVDLLVAAGYFRARIKGLSPFDKVVGGLSWCLEALSVDLDVDLLFQENATIGQQIALSEKIVAVLPRVQCPHRIEPHQVQGLDLEHVFPVVQWLVKASMEAREQNCAQMRNYALLQFRKEVPEWGAQPPHLHMLERLHRIVDDVPCRAELAQYQHRFLDLYDQVAAKHKETKQYYSLYNSLEDQRRYMRKELGLLNSVADNYPRAMETASGREEFLQQLHGIVDGLKLNRLKLEQQVQAQRALRDHLAEALQQLLEHQRGYVAAVNELSELGRSYTALLQLRE
;
A
#
# COMPACT_ATOMS: atom_id res chain seq x y z
N MET A 1 -32.43 -0.63 5.79
CA MET A 1 -32.51 -1.51 6.99
C MET A 1 -31.56 -2.69 6.78
N ALA A 2 -30.26 -2.46 6.90
CA ALA A 2 -29.30 -3.57 6.89
C ALA A 2 -29.41 -4.26 8.26
N GLN A 3 -29.97 -5.47 8.29
CA GLN A 3 -30.08 -6.24 9.52
C GLN A 3 -28.68 -6.59 10.02
N VAL A 4 -28.43 -6.30 11.30
CA VAL A 4 -27.24 -6.74 12.03
C VAL A 4 -27.11 -8.25 11.85
N ASN A 5 -26.05 -8.67 11.17
CA ASN A 5 -25.79 -10.07 10.88
C ASN A 5 -25.49 -10.80 12.21
N GLN A 6 -26.48 -11.55 12.72
CA GLN A 6 -26.41 -12.23 14.02
C GLN A 6 -25.25 -13.24 14.11
N GLU A 7 -24.75 -13.75 12.98
CA GLU A 7 -23.56 -14.59 12.96
C GLU A 7 -22.30 -13.85 13.43
N LEU A 8 -22.20 -12.53 13.19
CA LEU A 8 -21.09 -11.71 13.68
C LEU A 8 -21.10 -11.59 15.20
N LEU A 9 -22.29 -11.47 15.80
CA LEU A 9 -22.45 -11.37 17.26
C LEU A 9 -22.08 -12.69 17.96
N GLN A 10 -22.40 -13.83 17.32
CA GLN A 10 -22.04 -15.14 17.87
C GLN A 10 -20.55 -15.45 17.74
N ARG A 11 -19.91 -15.00 16.64
CA ARG A 11 -18.44 -15.08 16.49
C ARG A 11 -17.73 -14.21 17.53
N PHE A 12 -18.30 -13.04 17.84
CA PHE A 12 -17.82 -12.13 18.89
C PHE A 12 -17.85 -12.77 20.29
N GLN A 13 -18.91 -13.50 20.64
CA GLN A 13 -19.04 -14.16 21.95
C GLN A 13 -18.12 -15.38 22.11
N ARG A 14 -17.91 -16.16 21.05
CA ARG A 14 -17.02 -17.34 21.09
C ARG A 14 -15.55 -16.96 21.27
N ALA A 15 -15.11 -15.84 20.70
CA ALA A 15 -13.75 -15.33 20.89
C ALA A 15 -13.47 -14.92 22.35
N SER A 16 -14.49 -14.49 23.09
CA SER A 16 -14.34 -14.03 24.49
C SER A 16 -14.15 -15.16 25.51
N VAL A 17 -14.59 -16.39 25.21
CA VAL A 17 -14.60 -17.51 26.18
C VAL A 17 -13.31 -18.34 26.15
N ALA A 18 -12.58 -18.34 25.03
CA ALA A 18 -11.35 -19.12 24.86
C ALA A 18 -10.15 -18.59 25.67
N VAL A 19 -10.26 -17.38 26.25
CA VAL A 19 -9.18 -16.67 26.96
C VAL A 19 -8.99 -17.16 28.41
N SER A 20 -9.91 -17.96 28.96
CA SER A 20 -9.91 -18.27 30.40
C SER A 20 -9.23 -19.59 30.83
N SER A 21 -8.68 -20.39 29.92
CA SER A 21 -8.04 -21.67 30.32
C SER A 21 -6.74 -22.00 29.58
N ALA A 22 -5.62 -21.48 30.09
CA ALA A 22 -4.33 -22.19 30.08
C ALA A 22 -3.30 -21.39 30.89
N ALA A 23 -2.91 -21.91 32.04
CA ALA A 23 -1.75 -21.44 32.80
C ALA A 23 -0.83 -22.63 33.09
N SER A 24 0.45 -22.53 32.66
CA SER A 24 1.67 -22.91 33.39
C SER A 24 2.83 -23.38 32.47
N GLY A 25 4.00 -22.72 32.53
CA GLY A 25 5.32 -23.37 32.45
C GLY A 25 6.38 -22.92 31.40
N ALA A 26 7.38 -22.13 31.87
CA ALA A 26 8.81 -22.05 31.44
C ALA A 26 9.27 -21.22 30.19
N PRO A 27 10.50 -20.62 30.21
CA PRO A 27 10.80 -19.28 29.65
C PRO A 27 11.57 -19.23 28.31
N VAL A 28 11.69 -20.35 27.59
CA VAL A 28 12.31 -20.37 26.23
C VAL A 28 11.26 -20.52 25.13
N HIS A 29 10.09 -21.09 25.47
CA HIS A 29 8.92 -21.11 24.61
C HIS A 29 8.23 -19.74 24.51
N SER A 30 8.46 -18.85 25.48
CA SER A 30 7.73 -17.59 25.63
C SER A 30 7.98 -16.59 24.49
N ALA A 31 9.18 -16.52 23.91
CA ALA A 31 9.45 -15.57 22.82
C ALA A 31 8.79 -15.99 21.49
N VAL A 32 8.80 -17.29 21.18
CA VAL A 32 8.14 -17.84 19.98
C VAL A 32 6.62 -17.79 20.13
N LEU A 33 6.10 -18.07 21.34
CA LEU A 33 4.68 -17.95 21.64
C LEU A 33 4.21 -16.48 21.60
N GLN A 34 5.04 -15.54 22.07
CA GLN A 34 4.74 -14.10 21.99
C GLN A 34 4.67 -13.62 20.54
N ASP A 35 5.59 -14.04 19.66
CA ASP A 35 5.53 -13.71 18.23
C ASP A 35 4.30 -14.32 17.53
N GLU A 36 3.88 -15.53 17.89
CA GLU A 36 2.67 -16.16 17.36
C GLU A 36 1.38 -15.49 17.86
N GLU A 37 1.34 -15.07 19.12
CA GLU A 37 0.20 -14.39 19.74
C GLU A 37 0.05 -12.95 19.19
N GLN A 38 1.16 -12.23 19.04
CA GLN A 38 1.18 -10.92 18.38
C GLN A 38 0.77 -11.02 16.91
N SER A 39 1.26 -12.03 16.18
CA SER A 39 0.85 -12.27 14.79
C SER A 39 -0.64 -12.59 14.66
N ARG A 40 -1.21 -13.34 15.62
CA ARG A 40 -2.65 -13.62 15.67
C ARG A 40 -3.46 -12.34 15.95
N LYS A 41 -3.03 -11.53 16.92
CA LYS A 41 -3.66 -10.24 17.24
C LYS A 41 -3.60 -9.25 16.09
N LEU A 42 -2.48 -9.21 15.37
CA LEU A 42 -2.35 -8.38 14.17
C LEU A 42 -3.36 -8.79 13.11
N GLN A 43 -3.53 -10.09 12.90
CA GLN A 43 -4.50 -10.60 11.93
C GLN A 43 -5.95 -10.26 12.35
N GLU A 44 -6.29 -10.35 13.64
CA GLU A 44 -7.59 -9.91 14.15
C GLU A 44 -7.85 -8.42 13.89
N ILE A 45 -6.85 -7.56 14.12
CA ILE A 45 -6.93 -6.13 13.82
C ILE A 45 -7.16 -5.89 12.33
N VAL A 46 -6.38 -6.57 11.47
CA VAL A 46 -6.51 -6.46 10.01
C VAL A 46 -7.90 -6.88 9.55
N ASP A 47 -8.42 -7.98 10.08
CA ASP A 47 -9.75 -8.50 9.71
C ASP A 47 -10.87 -7.54 10.15
N LEU A 48 -10.76 -6.94 11.35
CA LEU A 48 -11.69 -5.91 11.83
C LEU A 48 -11.68 -4.66 10.93
N LEU A 49 -10.50 -4.19 10.56
CA LEU A 49 -10.34 -3.03 9.69
C LEU A 49 -10.88 -3.30 8.27
N VAL A 50 -10.60 -4.48 7.72
CA VAL A 50 -11.13 -4.88 6.41
C VAL A 50 -12.65 -4.99 6.45
N ALA A 51 -13.22 -5.55 7.53
CA ALA A 51 -14.66 -5.64 7.70
C ALA A 51 -15.33 -4.26 7.82
N ALA A 52 -14.63 -3.28 8.41
CA ALA A 52 -15.08 -1.89 8.46
C ALA A 52 -15.05 -1.18 7.09
N GLY A 53 -14.24 -1.70 6.14
CA GLY A 53 -14.07 -1.13 4.80
C GLY A 53 -12.67 -0.56 4.53
N TYR A 54 -11.72 -0.69 5.46
CA TYR A 54 -10.32 -0.32 5.25
C TYR A 54 -9.52 -1.47 4.62
N PHE A 55 -9.56 -1.57 3.29
CA PHE A 55 -8.93 -2.67 2.55
C PHE A 55 -7.40 -2.61 2.48
N ARG A 56 -6.78 -1.45 2.74
CA ARG A 56 -5.31 -1.29 2.70
C ARG A 56 -4.60 -2.16 3.74
N ALA A 57 -5.27 -2.51 4.83
CA ALA A 57 -4.75 -3.45 5.82
C ALA A 57 -4.37 -4.83 5.23
N ARG A 58 -4.92 -5.20 4.07
CA ARG A 58 -4.69 -6.49 3.41
C ARG A 58 -3.45 -6.53 2.50
N ILE A 59 -2.78 -5.40 2.30
CA ILE A 59 -1.60 -5.31 1.43
C ILE A 59 -0.44 -6.11 2.05
N LYS A 60 0.08 -7.12 1.33
CA LYS A 60 1.11 -8.03 1.84
C LYS A 60 2.48 -7.36 2.03
N GLY A 61 2.77 -6.29 1.31
CA GLY A 61 4.03 -5.53 1.42
C GLY A 61 4.00 -4.35 2.40
N LEU A 62 2.86 -4.11 3.07
CA LEU A 62 2.71 -2.99 4.00
C LEU A 62 3.13 -3.43 5.41
N SER A 63 3.85 -2.56 6.13
CA SER A 63 4.32 -2.88 7.49
C SER A 63 3.13 -3.04 8.46
N PRO A 64 3.27 -3.83 9.54
CA PRO A 64 2.25 -3.93 10.58
C PRO A 64 1.86 -2.57 11.16
N PHE A 65 2.84 -1.68 11.35
CA PHE A 65 2.62 -0.31 11.81
C PHE A 65 1.72 0.47 10.86
N ASP A 66 2.06 0.49 9.57
CA ASP A 66 1.30 1.26 8.57
C ASP A 66 -0.14 0.73 8.40
N LYS A 67 -0.34 -0.59 8.57
CA LYS A 67 -1.68 -1.21 8.55
C LYS A 67 -2.54 -0.70 9.70
N VAL A 68 -2.00 -0.74 10.92
CA VAL A 68 -2.70 -0.37 12.15
C VAL A 68 -2.94 1.14 12.18
N VAL A 69 -1.88 1.91 11.98
CA VAL A 69 -1.91 3.37 12.03
C VAL A 69 -2.76 3.97 10.92
N GLY A 70 -2.64 3.46 9.69
CA GLY A 70 -3.52 3.87 8.61
C GLY A 70 -5.00 3.54 8.88
N GLY A 71 -5.27 2.40 9.54
CA GLY A 71 -6.61 2.04 10.00
C GLY A 71 -7.15 2.97 11.09
N LEU A 72 -6.30 3.35 12.06
CA LEU A 72 -6.64 4.31 13.12
C LEU A 72 -6.97 5.68 12.54
N SER A 73 -6.12 6.21 11.64
CA SER A 73 -6.35 7.48 10.95
C SER A 73 -7.66 7.46 10.16
N TRP A 74 -7.92 6.40 9.41
CA TRP A 74 -9.16 6.24 8.65
C TRP A 74 -10.42 6.20 9.53
N CYS A 75 -10.33 5.63 10.75
CA CYS A 75 -11.43 5.67 11.71
C CYS A 75 -11.64 7.07 12.29
N LEU A 76 -10.56 7.80 12.55
CA LEU A 76 -10.60 9.16 13.13
C LEU A 76 -11.12 10.20 12.12
N GLU A 77 -10.80 10.05 10.84
CA GLU A 77 -11.35 10.87 9.75
C GLU A 77 -12.89 10.77 9.70
N ALA A 78 -13.43 9.57 9.89
CA ALA A 78 -14.88 9.35 9.92
C ALA A 78 -15.59 10.04 11.10
N LEU A 79 -14.86 10.38 12.16
CA LEU A 79 -15.36 11.09 13.34
C LEU A 79 -15.27 12.62 13.18
N SER A 80 -15.02 13.11 11.95
CA SER A 80 -14.91 14.52 11.61
C SER A 80 -13.79 15.24 12.37
N VAL A 81 -12.76 14.50 12.79
CA VAL A 81 -11.57 15.10 13.36
C VAL A 81 -10.59 15.32 12.22
N ASP A 82 -10.34 16.60 11.90
CA ASP A 82 -9.25 17.01 11.02
C ASP A 82 -7.92 16.68 11.69
N LEU A 83 -7.48 15.45 11.48
CA LEU A 83 -6.08 15.12 11.53
C LEU A 83 -5.52 15.51 10.17
N ASP A 84 -4.70 16.55 10.14
CA ASP A 84 -3.93 16.96 8.95
C ASP A 84 -2.88 15.87 8.66
N VAL A 85 -3.35 14.71 8.17
CA VAL A 85 -2.56 13.50 7.83
C VAL A 85 -2.47 13.36 6.32
N ASP A 86 -2.09 14.42 5.64
CA ASP A 86 -1.59 14.37 4.26
C ASP A 86 -0.21 13.64 4.15
N LEU A 87 0.19 12.86 5.16
CA LEU A 87 1.59 12.46 5.37
C LEU A 87 1.88 10.95 5.41
N LEU A 88 0.91 10.07 5.19
CA LEU A 88 1.13 8.61 5.30
C LEU A 88 1.12 7.85 3.97
N PHE A 89 1.66 8.48 2.92
CA PHE A 89 2.19 7.71 1.81
C PHE A 89 3.62 8.12 1.49
N GLN A 90 4.50 7.96 2.48
CA GLN A 90 5.91 7.73 2.22
C GLN A 90 6.17 6.26 2.51
N GLU A 91 6.26 5.44 1.45
CA GLU A 91 6.91 4.13 1.56
C GLU A 91 8.27 4.38 2.22
N ASN A 92 8.45 3.91 3.46
CA ASN A 92 9.61 4.18 4.35
C ASN A 92 9.55 5.47 5.19
N ALA A 93 8.42 5.77 5.84
CA ALA A 93 8.37 6.82 6.86
C ALA A 93 9.49 6.62 7.90
N THR A 94 10.30 7.65 8.13
CA THR A 94 11.40 7.61 9.09
C THR A 94 10.87 7.39 10.50
N ILE A 95 11.67 6.78 11.37
CA ILE A 95 11.30 6.49 12.77
C ILE A 95 10.76 7.75 13.48
N GLY A 96 11.35 8.92 13.21
CA GLY A 96 10.88 10.21 13.75
C GLY A 96 9.48 10.62 13.28
N GLN A 97 9.13 10.34 12.02
CA GLN A 97 7.78 10.60 11.50
C GLN A 97 6.76 9.62 12.10
N GLN A 98 7.14 8.35 12.29
CA GLN A 98 6.30 7.35 12.95
C GLN A 98 5.96 7.74 14.40
N ILE A 99 6.94 8.27 15.13
CA ILE A 99 6.76 8.79 16.50
C ILE A 99 5.80 9.99 16.49
N ALA A 100 6.10 11.01 15.69
CA ALA A 100 5.29 12.24 15.63
C ALA A 100 3.83 11.96 15.26
N LEU A 101 3.60 10.96 14.39
CA LEU A 101 2.25 10.59 14.00
C LEU A 101 1.52 9.77 15.07
N SER A 102 2.23 8.87 15.76
CA SER A 102 1.69 8.14 16.90
C SER A 102 1.27 9.10 18.02
N GLU A 103 2.07 10.13 18.30
CA GLU A 103 1.74 11.19 19.26
C GLU A 103 0.48 11.96 18.87
N LYS A 104 0.35 12.34 17.60
CA LYS A 104 -0.85 13.03 17.08
C LYS A 104 -2.11 12.18 17.24
N ILE A 105 -2.05 10.89 16.92
CA ILE A 105 -3.19 9.98 17.08
C ILE A 105 -3.58 9.89 18.54
N VAL A 106 -2.63 9.65 19.44
CA VAL A 106 -2.88 9.52 20.88
C VAL A 106 -3.46 10.82 21.46
N ALA A 107 -2.99 11.99 21.01
CA ALA A 107 -3.51 13.28 21.44
C ALA A 107 -4.97 13.52 21.04
N VAL A 108 -5.45 12.86 19.99
CA VAL A 108 -6.83 13.00 19.50
C VAL A 108 -7.81 12.03 20.17
N LEU A 109 -7.35 10.89 20.67
CA LEU A 109 -8.21 9.90 21.33
C LEU A 109 -9.08 10.46 22.47
N PRO A 110 -8.59 11.36 23.35
CA PRO A 110 -9.45 11.98 24.37
C PRO A 110 -10.53 12.89 23.77
N ARG A 111 -10.28 13.53 22.62
CA ARG A 111 -11.24 14.43 21.96
C ARG A 111 -12.42 13.68 21.37
N VAL A 112 -12.19 12.46 20.91
CA VAL A 112 -13.25 11.56 20.43
C VAL A 112 -13.92 10.77 21.56
N GLN A 113 -13.53 10.99 22.83
CA GLN A 113 -14.05 10.27 24.00
C GLN A 113 -13.74 8.76 24.01
N CYS A 114 -12.59 8.37 23.47
CA CYS A 114 -12.14 6.97 23.56
C CYS A 114 -11.89 6.60 25.05
N PRO A 115 -12.50 5.51 25.56
CA PRO A 115 -12.35 5.10 26.96
C PRO A 115 -11.00 4.41 27.25
N HIS A 116 -10.28 4.00 26.21
CA HIS A 116 -9.02 3.28 26.32
C HIS A 116 -7.84 4.25 26.20
N ARG A 117 -6.91 4.19 27.16
CA ARG A 117 -5.68 4.96 27.15
C ARG A 117 -4.57 4.15 26.50
N ILE A 118 -3.86 4.76 25.56
CA ILE A 118 -2.66 4.23 24.94
C ILE A 118 -1.59 5.30 24.90
N GLU A 119 -0.34 4.89 24.98
CA GLU A 119 0.81 5.78 24.86
C GLU A 119 1.46 5.69 23.47
N PRO A 120 2.14 6.75 22.97
CA PRO A 120 2.74 6.74 21.63
C PRO A 120 3.75 5.60 21.44
N HIS A 121 4.50 5.24 22.49
CA HIS A 121 5.46 4.14 22.46
C HIS A 121 4.79 2.76 22.26
N GLN A 122 3.52 2.61 22.68
CA GLN A 122 2.76 1.37 22.51
C GLN A 122 2.29 1.21 21.07
N VAL A 123 1.96 2.31 20.40
CA VAL A 123 1.60 2.31 18.97
C VAL A 123 2.83 2.05 18.11
N GLN A 124 3.95 2.71 18.39
CA GLN A 124 5.20 2.50 17.67
C GLN A 124 5.80 1.11 17.93
N GLY A 125 5.76 0.66 19.19
CA GLY A 125 6.26 -0.65 19.62
C GLY A 125 5.38 -1.82 19.21
N LEU A 126 4.27 -1.57 18.50
CA LEU A 126 3.29 -2.59 18.10
C LEU A 126 2.82 -3.44 19.28
N ASP A 127 2.48 -2.78 20.39
CA ASP A 127 1.85 -3.42 21.54
C ASP A 127 0.37 -3.70 21.21
N LEU A 128 0.14 -4.75 20.42
CA LEU A 128 -1.17 -5.04 19.83
C LEU A 128 -2.22 -5.40 20.89
N GLU A 129 -1.81 -5.81 22.09
CA GLU A 129 -2.71 -6.06 23.21
C GLU A 129 -3.42 -4.79 23.66
N HIS A 130 -2.70 -3.68 23.74
CA HIS A 130 -3.24 -2.38 24.15
C HIS A 130 -3.84 -1.61 22.97
N VAL A 131 -3.31 -1.82 21.76
CA VAL A 131 -3.84 -1.18 20.55
C VAL A 131 -5.17 -1.81 20.10
N PHE A 132 -5.37 -3.12 20.32
CA PHE A 132 -6.57 -3.83 19.86
C PHE A 132 -7.89 -3.24 20.42
N PRO A 133 -8.05 -2.98 21.74
CA PRO A 133 -9.26 -2.35 22.29
C PRO A 133 -9.55 -0.97 21.69
N VAL A 134 -8.49 -0.18 21.41
CA VAL A 134 -8.63 1.14 20.79
C VAL A 134 -9.14 1.00 19.35
N VAL A 135 -8.55 0.09 18.56
CA VAL A 135 -9.02 -0.17 17.19
C VAL A 135 -10.46 -0.65 17.20
N GLN A 136 -10.81 -1.59 18.09
CA GLN A 136 -12.16 -2.14 18.19
C GLN A 136 -13.20 -1.05 18.49
N TRP A 137 -12.89 -0.16 19.44
CA TRP A 137 -13.76 0.96 19.78
C TRP A 137 -13.86 1.97 18.63
N LEU A 138 -12.72 2.34 18.00
CA LEU A 138 -12.70 3.29 16.88
C LEU A 138 -13.43 2.78 15.65
N VAL A 139 -13.30 1.50 15.31
CA VAL A 139 -14.07 0.89 14.23
C VAL A 139 -15.56 1.01 14.51
N LYS A 140 -16.00 0.68 15.73
CA LYS A 140 -17.40 0.83 16.11
C LYS A 140 -17.88 2.28 16.02
N ALA A 141 -17.15 3.21 16.64
CA ALA A 141 -17.49 4.63 16.66
C ALA A 141 -17.51 5.23 15.24
N SER A 142 -16.55 4.86 14.38
CA SER A 142 -16.49 5.32 12.99
C SER A 142 -17.67 4.83 12.15
N MET A 143 -18.14 3.59 12.37
CA MET A 143 -19.33 3.07 11.68
C MET A 143 -20.60 3.80 12.14
N GLU A 144 -20.77 4.00 13.45
CA GLU A 144 -21.92 4.73 14.00
C GLU A 144 -21.95 6.18 13.50
N ALA A 145 -20.80 6.86 13.46
CA ALA A 145 -20.70 8.22 12.95
C ALA A 145 -21.01 8.30 11.45
N ARG A 146 -20.58 7.33 10.64
CA ARG A 146 -20.92 7.27 9.21
C ARG A 146 -22.40 7.05 8.97
N GLU A 147 -23.03 6.18 9.75
CA GLU A 147 -24.47 5.96 9.68
C GLU A 147 -25.25 7.23 10.03
N GLN A 148 -24.84 7.92 11.10
CA GLN A 148 -25.43 9.19 11.51
C GLN A 148 -25.23 10.29 10.46
N ASN A 149 -24.02 10.44 9.91
CA ASN A 149 -23.71 11.42 8.87
C ASN A 149 -24.51 11.15 7.59
N CYS A 150 -24.64 9.87 7.19
CA CYS A 150 -25.45 9.46 6.04
C CYS A 150 -26.94 9.79 6.27
N ALA A 151 -27.47 9.46 7.46
CA ALA A 151 -28.85 9.77 7.82
C ALA A 151 -29.12 11.28 7.91
N GLN A 152 -28.20 12.05 8.48
CA GLN A 152 -28.30 13.52 8.56
C GLN A 152 -28.28 14.15 7.17
N MET A 153 -27.34 13.74 6.31
CA MET A 153 -27.25 14.27 4.95
C MET A 153 -28.48 13.90 4.11
N ARG A 154 -29.02 12.69 4.29
CA ARG A 154 -30.28 12.26 3.67
C ARG A 154 -31.47 13.09 4.16
N ASN A 155 -31.61 13.28 5.47
CA ASN A 155 -32.69 14.11 6.04
C ASN A 155 -32.59 15.56 5.58
N TYR A 156 -31.37 16.11 5.49
CA TYR A 156 -31.13 17.42 4.93
C TYR A 156 -31.55 17.51 3.46
N ALA A 157 -31.15 16.54 2.63
CA ALA A 157 -31.56 16.48 1.23
C ALA A 157 -33.09 16.41 1.07
N LEU A 158 -33.77 15.59 1.89
CA LEU A 158 -35.23 15.49 1.91
C LEU A 158 -35.89 16.80 2.37
N LEU A 159 -35.33 17.48 3.38
CA LEU A 159 -35.82 18.78 3.83
C LEU A 159 -35.68 19.86 2.76
N GLN A 160 -34.54 19.91 2.06
CA GLN A 160 -34.33 20.86 0.96
C GLN A 160 -35.29 20.58 -0.20
N PHE A 161 -35.46 19.30 -0.57
CA PHE A 161 -36.45 18.90 -1.57
C PHE A 161 -37.88 19.31 -1.17
N ARG A 162 -38.26 19.11 0.10
CA ARG A 162 -39.57 19.50 0.62
C ARG A 162 -39.78 21.02 0.69
N LYS A 163 -38.71 21.81 0.81
CA LYS A 163 -38.80 23.28 0.76
C LYS A 163 -39.06 23.80 -0.65
N GLU A 164 -38.44 23.18 -1.66
CA GLU A 164 -38.60 23.61 -3.06
C GLU A 164 -39.90 23.09 -3.70
N VAL A 165 -40.52 22.07 -3.11
CA VAL A 165 -41.80 21.51 -3.57
C VAL A 165 -42.93 21.91 -2.60
N PRO A 166 -43.79 22.87 -2.95
CA PRO A 166 -44.94 23.24 -2.11
C PRO A 166 -45.90 22.06 -1.98
N GLU A 167 -46.48 21.86 -0.79
CA GLU A 167 -47.38 20.75 -0.47
C GLU A 167 -48.49 20.62 -1.52
N TRP A 168 -48.41 19.58 -2.36
CA TRP A 168 -49.48 19.23 -3.29
C TRP A 168 -50.67 18.70 -2.48
N GLY A 169 -51.76 19.44 -2.49
CA GLY A 169 -53.03 19.02 -1.92
C GLY A 169 -53.44 17.64 -2.42
N ALA A 170 -53.63 16.72 -1.47
CA ALA A 170 -54.29 15.42 -1.54
C ALA A 170 -54.63 14.86 -2.94
N GLN A 171 -53.77 13.99 -3.48
CA GLN A 171 -54.14 12.84 -4.34
C GLN A 171 -52.89 11.98 -4.67
N PRO A 172 -52.87 10.64 -4.45
CA PRO A 172 -51.68 9.81 -4.65
C PRO A 172 -51.59 9.20 -6.07
N PRO A 173 -50.78 9.79 -6.96
CA PRO A 173 -50.01 9.02 -7.95
C PRO A 173 -48.50 9.29 -7.85
N HIS A 174 -48.07 10.05 -6.84
CA HIS A 174 -46.69 10.54 -6.71
C HIS A 174 -45.80 9.63 -5.85
N LEU A 175 -46.34 8.65 -5.11
CA LEU A 175 -45.50 7.75 -4.29
C LEU A 175 -44.53 6.94 -5.14
N HIS A 176 -44.98 6.39 -6.27
CA HIS A 176 -44.11 5.71 -7.24
C HIS A 176 -43.09 6.65 -7.88
N MET A 177 -43.45 7.92 -8.12
CA MET A 177 -42.51 8.92 -8.64
C MET A 177 -41.46 9.29 -7.57
N LEU A 178 -41.86 9.39 -6.31
CA LEU A 178 -41.00 9.60 -5.15
C LEU A 178 -40.08 8.41 -4.89
N GLU A 179 -40.58 7.17 -5.01
CA GLU A 179 -39.76 5.95 -4.94
C GLU A 179 -38.80 5.86 -6.12
N ARG A 180 -39.22 6.28 -7.32
CA ARG A 180 -38.36 6.35 -8.49
C ARG A 180 -37.27 7.41 -8.32
N LEU A 181 -37.60 8.58 -7.81
CA LEU A 181 -36.62 9.63 -7.48
C LEU A 181 -35.72 9.19 -6.34
N HIS A 182 -36.23 8.50 -5.32
CA HIS A 182 -35.42 7.88 -4.27
C HIS A 182 -34.42 6.88 -4.86
N ARG A 183 -34.85 6.00 -5.76
CA ARG A 183 -33.95 5.07 -6.46
C ARG A 183 -32.89 5.79 -7.28
N ILE A 184 -33.27 6.84 -8.01
CA ILE A 184 -32.32 7.62 -8.83
C ILE A 184 -31.32 8.36 -7.94
N VAL A 185 -31.74 8.85 -6.77
CA VAL A 185 -30.85 9.50 -5.81
C VAL A 185 -29.96 8.48 -5.09
N ASP A 186 -30.48 7.29 -4.74
CA ASP A 186 -29.70 6.18 -4.19
C ASP A 186 -28.69 5.63 -5.22
N ASP A 187 -28.97 5.75 -6.52
CA ASP A 187 -28.05 5.39 -7.61
C ASP A 187 -26.91 6.41 -7.79
N VAL A 188 -27.02 7.62 -7.24
CA VAL A 188 -25.98 8.66 -7.31
C VAL A 188 -25.12 8.59 -6.04
N PRO A 189 -23.84 8.19 -6.14
CA PRO A 189 -22.99 8.08 -4.98
C PRO A 189 -22.83 9.43 -4.29
N CYS A 190 -22.98 9.45 -2.97
CA CYS A 190 -22.81 10.66 -2.18
C CYS A 190 -21.36 11.13 -2.21
N ARG A 191 -21.10 12.40 -1.83
CA ARG A 191 -19.73 12.97 -1.80
C ARG A 191 -18.73 12.11 -1.02
N ALA A 192 -19.18 11.44 0.04
CA ALA A 192 -18.35 10.51 0.82
C ALA A 192 -18.05 9.21 0.06
N GLU A 193 -19.03 8.64 -0.66
CA GLU A 193 -18.82 7.46 -1.51
C GLU A 193 -17.93 7.77 -2.71
N LEU A 194 -18.10 8.96 -3.32
CA LEU A 194 -17.22 9.44 -4.39
C LEU A 194 -15.77 9.58 -3.90
N ALA A 195 -15.55 10.14 -2.71
CA ALA A 195 -14.22 10.22 -2.11
C ALA A 195 -13.64 8.81 -1.85
N GLN A 196 -14.45 7.89 -1.34
CA GLN A 196 -14.02 6.49 -1.15
C GLN A 196 -13.66 5.81 -2.47
N TYR A 197 -14.41 6.05 -3.55
CA TYR A 197 -14.07 5.53 -4.87
C TYR A 197 -12.79 6.15 -5.40
N GLN A 198 -12.58 7.46 -5.23
CA GLN A 198 -11.34 8.13 -5.61
C GLN A 198 -10.12 7.52 -4.91
N HIS A 199 -10.17 7.33 -3.59
CA HIS A 199 -9.11 6.62 -2.85
C HIS A 199 -8.93 5.19 -3.35
N ARG A 200 -10.04 4.47 -3.61
CA ARG A 200 -9.98 3.10 -4.12
C ARG A 200 -9.33 3.02 -5.51
N PHE A 201 -9.58 4.00 -6.38
CA PHE A 201 -8.96 4.08 -7.71
C PHE A 201 -7.46 4.31 -7.62
N LEU A 202 -7.01 5.22 -6.75
CA LEU A 202 -5.58 5.46 -6.52
C LEU A 202 -4.91 4.19 -5.97
N ASP A 203 -5.49 3.54 -4.97
CA ASP A 203 -4.97 2.28 -4.41
C ASP A 203 -4.88 1.16 -5.47
N LEU A 204 -5.86 1.08 -6.37
CA LEU A 204 -5.86 0.10 -7.47
C LEU A 204 -4.78 0.43 -8.50
N TYR A 205 -4.62 1.72 -8.84
CA TYR A 205 -3.58 2.18 -9.74
C TYR A 205 -2.19 1.81 -9.20
N ASP A 206 -1.96 2.04 -7.91
CA ASP A 206 -0.71 1.69 -7.25
C ASP A 206 -0.45 0.19 -7.24
N GLN A 207 -1.48 -0.64 -6.99
CA GLN A 207 -1.36 -2.10 -7.07
C GLN A 207 -1.00 -2.57 -8.48
N VAL A 208 -1.62 -2.00 -9.51
CA VAL A 208 -1.33 -2.31 -10.91
C VAL A 208 0.10 -1.88 -11.26
N ALA A 209 0.52 -0.68 -10.84
CA ALA A 209 1.86 -0.18 -11.05
C ALA A 209 2.93 -1.06 -10.35
N ALA A 210 2.68 -1.47 -9.10
CA ALA A 210 3.55 -2.38 -8.36
C ALA A 210 3.67 -3.75 -9.05
N LYS A 211 2.54 -4.33 -9.49
CA LYS A 211 2.54 -5.60 -10.23
C LYS A 211 3.24 -5.52 -11.58
N HIS A 212 3.10 -4.39 -12.28
CA HIS A 212 3.84 -4.14 -13.52
C HIS A 212 5.35 -4.05 -13.28
N LYS A 213 5.78 -3.38 -12.21
CA LYS A 213 7.19 -3.31 -11.80
C LYS A 213 7.76 -4.69 -11.47
N GLU A 214 7.04 -5.48 -10.68
CA GLU A 214 7.42 -6.86 -10.34
C GLU A 214 7.53 -7.74 -11.59
N THR A 215 6.55 -7.65 -12.50
CA THR A 215 6.56 -8.37 -13.79
C THR A 215 7.79 -8.03 -14.61
N LYS A 216 8.14 -6.74 -14.72
CA LYS A 216 9.38 -6.31 -15.40
C LYS A 216 10.63 -6.90 -14.76
N GLN A 217 10.71 -6.92 -13.43
CA GLN A 217 11.84 -7.51 -12.72
C GLN A 217 12.00 -9.01 -13.03
N TYR A 218 10.90 -9.77 -13.07
CA TYR A 218 10.93 -11.18 -13.46
C TYR A 218 11.44 -11.38 -14.89
N TYR A 219 10.96 -10.58 -15.85
CA TYR A 219 11.46 -10.66 -17.23
C TYR A 219 12.95 -10.29 -17.33
N SER A 220 13.39 -9.25 -16.63
CA SER A 220 14.82 -8.88 -16.59
C SER A 220 15.67 -10.01 -16.02
N LEU A 221 15.25 -10.62 -14.91
CA LEU A 221 15.96 -11.75 -14.30
C LEU A 221 16.00 -12.95 -15.24
N TYR A 222 14.86 -13.32 -15.82
CA TYR A 222 14.77 -14.44 -16.77
C TYR A 222 15.71 -14.22 -17.96
N ASN A 223 15.68 -13.04 -18.58
CA ASN A 223 16.56 -12.72 -19.71
C ASN A 223 18.04 -12.82 -19.32
N SER A 224 18.39 -12.34 -18.12
CA SER A 224 19.77 -12.39 -17.61
C SER A 224 20.24 -13.84 -17.40
N LEU A 225 19.39 -14.68 -16.81
CA LEU A 225 19.68 -16.11 -16.60
C LEU A 225 19.74 -16.87 -17.92
N GLU A 226 18.88 -16.55 -18.88
CA GLU A 226 18.88 -17.18 -20.20
C GLU A 226 20.15 -16.82 -20.98
N ASP A 227 20.61 -15.56 -20.91
CA ASP A 227 21.88 -15.14 -21.49
C ASP A 227 23.06 -15.87 -20.83
N GLN A 228 23.10 -15.93 -19.49
CA GLN A 228 24.13 -16.70 -18.77
C GLN A 228 24.15 -18.17 -19.19
N ARG A 229 22.98 -18.81 -19.25
CA ARG A 229 22.83 -20.20 -19.71
C ARG A 229 23.34 -20.37 -21.14
N ARG A 230 23.04 -19.42 -22.03
CA ARG A 230 23.49 -19.41 -23.42
C ARG A 230 25.01 -19.29 -23.53
N TYR A 231 25.65 -18.44 -22.72
CA TYR A 231 27.12 -18.32 -22.71
C TYR A 231 27.78 -19.58 -22.16
N MET A 232 27.31 -20.10 -21.02
CA MET A 232 27.83 -21.35 -20.45
C MET A 232 27.73 -22.53 -21.44
N ARG A 233 26.63 -22.64 -22.19
CA ARG A 233 26.52 -23.66 -23.25
C ARG A 233 27.54 -23.51 -24.37
N LYS A 234 27.83 -22.27 -24.78
CA LYS A 234 28.86 -22.01 -25.80
C LYS A 234 30.24 -22.42 -25.29
N GLU A 235 30.56 -22.10 -24.04
CA GLU A 235 31.83 -22.51 -23.41
C GLU A 235 31.95 -24.02 -23.31
N LEU A 236 30.90 -24.71 -22.86
CA LEU A 236 30.85 -26.17 -22.86
C LEU A 236 31.02 -26.76 -24.27
N GLY A 237 30.39 -26.16 -25.28
CA GLY A 237 30.55 -26.57 -26.68
C GLY A 237 31.99 -26.41 -27.19
N LEU A 238 32.65 -25.32 -26.83
CA LEU A 238 34.07 -25.10 -27.16
C LEU A 238 34.97 -26.12 -26.46
N LEU A 239 34.75 -26.36 -25.17
CA LEU A 239 35.53 -27.33 -24.39
C LEU A 239 35.36 -28.76 -24.92
N ASN A 240 34.13 -29.16 -25.26
CA ASN A 240 33.88 -30.46 -25.87
C ASN A 240 34.58 -30.59 -27.23
N SER A 241 34.52 -29.56 -28.09
CA SER A 241 35.23 -29.57 -29.37
C SER A 241 36.75 -29.70 -29.21
N VAL A 242 37.32 -29.08 -28.18
CA VAL A 242 38.76 -29.20 -27.88
C VAL A 242 39.09 -30.61 -27.38
N ALA A 243 38.27 -31.17 -26.49
CA ALA A 243 38.46 -32.51 -25.95
C ALA A 243 38.34 -33.60 -27.03
N ASP A 244 37.37 -33.49 -27.93
CA ASP A 244 37.11 -34.46 -29.00
C ASP A 244 38.21 -34.43 -30.08
N ASN A 245 38.77 -33.25 -30.38
CA ASN A 245 39.82 -33.10 -31.39
C ASN A 245 41.23 -33.44 -30.87
N TYR A 246 41.45 -33.38 -29.56
CA TYR A 246 42.75 -33.63 -28.93
C TYR A 246 43.39 -34.98 -29.29
N PRO A 247 42.71 -36.14 -29.16
CA PRO A 247 43.35 -37.44 -29.41
C PRO A 247 43.84 -37.58 -30.85
N ARG A 248 43.04 -37.16 -31.83
CA ARG A 248 43.40 -37.23 -33.27
C ARG A 248 44.52 -36.27 -33.64
N ALA A 249 44.51 -35.06 -33.08
CA ALA A 249 45.55 -34.07 -33.31
C ALA A 249 46.92 -34.52 -32.77
N MET A 250 46.94 -35.30 -31.68
CA MET A 250 48.17 -35.74 -31.03
C MET A 250 48.86 -36.93 -31.71
N GLU A 251 48.21 -37.59 -32.68
CA GLU A 251 48.74 -38.74 -33.42
C GLU A 251 49.87 -38.38 -34.39
N THR A 252 49.89 -37.16 -34.93
CA THR A 252 50.89 -36.73 -35.92
C THR A 252 51.49 -35.37 -35.56
N ALA A 253 52.75 -35.12 -35.95
CA ALA A 253 53.40 -33.83 -35.70
C ALA A 253 52.68 -32.67 -36.40
N SER A 254 52.19 -32.88 -37.63
CA SER A 254 51.38 -31.91 -38.39
C SER A 254 50.05 -31.61 -37.68
N GLY A 255 49.34 -32.64 -37.19
CA GLY A 255 48.08 -32.46 -36.47
C GLY A 255 48.22 -31.66 -35.17
N ARG A 256 49.36 -31.79 -34.48
CA ARG A 256 49.66 -31.00 -33.27
C ARG A 256 49.82 -29.51 -33.59
N GLU A 257 50.48 -29.19 -34.68
CA GLU A 257 50.70 -27.80 -35.10
C GLU A 257 49.41 -27.13 -35.57
N GLU A 258 48.58 -27.86 -36.33
CA GLU A 258 47.24 -27.40 -36.73
C GLU A 258 46.31 -27.18 -35.52
N PHE A 259 46.34 -28.07 -34.53
CA PHE A 259 45.55 -27.92 -33.30
C PHE A 259 45.98 -26.71 -32.47
N LEU A 260 47.28 -26.42 -32.40
CA LEU A 260 47.78 -25.22 -31.73
C LEU A 260 47.33 -23.93 -32.45
N GLN A 261 47.31 -23.92 -33.78
CA GLN A 261 46.76 -22.80 -34.55
C GLN A 261 45.26 -22.60 -34.30
N GLN A 262 44.49 -23.70 -34.24
CA GLN A 262 43.05 -23.65 -33.91
C GLN A 262 42.79 -23.11 -32.50
N LEU A 263 43.56 -23.56 -31.50
CA LEU A 263 43.48 -23.04 -30.13
C LEU A 263 43.80 -21.54 -30.07
N HIS A 264 44.82 -21.08 -30.80
CA HIS A 264 45.13 -19.65 -30.89
C HIS A 264 43.94 -18.86 -31.46
N GLY A 265 43.34 -19.36 -32.54
CA GLY A 265 42.15 -18.75 -33.15
C GLY A 265 40.95 -18.68 -32.20
N ILE A 266 40.70 -19.74 -31.40
CA ILE A 266 39.64 -19.75 -30.38
C ILE A 266 39.92 -18.67 -29.32
N VAL A 267 41.14 -18.62 -28.80
CA VAL A 267 41.55 -17.64 -27.78
C VAL A 267 41.41 -16.21 -28.30
N ASP A 268 41.82 -15.93 -29.53
CA ASP A 268 41.70 -14.59 -30.10
C ASP A 268 40.23 -14.21 -30.38
N GLY A 269 39.41 -15.17 -30.80
CA GLY A 269 37.96 -14.99 -30.90
C GLY A 269 37.30 -14.66 -29.55
N LEU A 270 37.73 -15.31 -28.46
CA LEU A 270 37.27 -15.01 -27.11
C LEU A 270 37.70 -13.61 -26.65
N LYS A 271 38.96 -13.21 -26.89
CA LYS A 271 39.44 -11.85 -26.59
C LYS A 271 38.63 -10.78 -27.31
N LEU A 272 38.35 -10.98 -28.60
CA LEU A 272 37.55 -10.04 -29.40
C LEU A 272 36.11 -9.94 -28.87
N ASN A 273 35.51 -11.08 -28.52
CA ASN A 273 34.15 -11.09 -27.95
C ASN A 273 34.10 -10.40 -26.58
N ARG A 274 35.12 -10.59 -25.75
CA ARG A 274 35.24 -9.88 -24.46
C ARG A 274 35.30 -8.37 -24.66
N LEU A 275 36.13 -7.90 -25.60
CA LEU A 275 36.25 -6.48 -25.92
C LEU A 275 34.90 -5.88 -26.36
N LYS A 276 34.15 -6.58 -27.23
CA LYS A 276 32.82 -6.13 -27.67
C LYS A 276 31.83 -6.03 -26.52
N LEU A 277 31.83 -7.02 -25.62
CA LEU A 277 30.97 -7.02 -24.42
C LEU A 277 31.36 -5.87 -23.47
N GLU A 278 32.65 -5.64 -23.25
CA GLU A 278 33.13 -4.51 -22.45
C GLU A 278 32.66 -3.17 -23.01
N GLN A 279 32.75 -2.96 -24.33
CA GLN A 279 32.25 -1.75 -24.98
C GLN A 279 30.72 -1.59 -24.82
N GLN A 280 29.95 -2.68 -24.96
CA GLN A 280 28.50 -2.64 -24.74
C GLN A 280 28.16 -2.27 -23.30
N VAL A 281 28.86 -2.85 -22.32
CA VAL A 281 28.68 -2.51 -20.90
C VAL A 281 28.97 -1.04 -20.64
N GLN A 282 30.05 -0.49 -21.21
CA GLN A 282 30.38 0.92 -21.07
C GLN A 282 29.31 1.84 -21.69
N ALA A 283 28.80 1.50 -22.88
CA ALA A 283 27.72 2.25 -23.51
C ALA A 283 26.43 2.24 -22.68
N GLN A 284 26.06 1.08 -22.12
CA GLN A 284 24.89 0.97 -21.24
C GLN A 284 25.06 1.73 -19.92
N ARG A 285 26.28 1.76 -19.36
CA ARG A 285 26.61 2.57 -18.16
C ARG A 285 26.47 4.06 -18.45
N ALA A 286 27.04 4.54 -19.56
CA ALA A 286 26.91 5.94 -19.96
C ALA A 286 25.45 6.35 -20.15
N LEU A 287 24.64 5.48 -20.78
CA LEU A 287 23.21 5.73 -20.94
C LEU A 287 22.48 5.77 -19.59
N ARG A 288 22.78 4.83 -18.69
CA ARG A 288 22.21 4.82 -17.32
C ARG A 288 22.55 6.11 -16.58
N ASP A 289 23.80 6.55 -16.65
CA ASP A 289 24.26 7.75 -15.94
C ASP A 289 23.56 9.00 -16.49
N HIS A 290 23.44 9.10 -17.81
CA HIS A 290 22.65 10.16 -18.45
C HIS A 290 21.18 10.18 -18.03
N LEU A 291 20.52 9.01 -17.99
CA LEU A 291 19.13 8.90 -17.55
C LEU A 291 18.97 9.21 -16.05
N ALA A 292 19.95 8.87 -15.22
CA ALA A 292 19.95 9.18 -13.79
C ALA A 292 20.05 10.69 -13.55
N GLU A 293 20.91 11.39 -14.30
CA GLU A 293 20.99 12.85 -14.27
C GLU A 293 19.68 13.51 -14.71
N ALA A 294 19.08 13.03 -15.81
CA ALA A 294 17.79 13.54 -16.28
C ALA A 294 16.67 13.32 -15.25
N LEU A 295 16.64 12.16 -14.59
CA LEU A 295 15.68 11.87 -13.52
C LEU A 295 15.87 12.83 -12.34
N GLN A 296 17.12 13.11 -11.96
CA GLN A 296 17.43 14.02 -10.87
C GLN A 296 16.93 15.45 -11.17
N GLN A 297 17.13 15.95 -12.39
CA GLN A 297 16.61 17.25 -12.83
C GLN A 297 15.07 17.30 -12.78
N LEU A 298 14.40 16.24 -13.23
CA LEU A 298 12.93 16.17 -13.17
C LEU A 298 12.40 16.14 -11.73
N LEU A 299 13.09 15.44 -10.82
CA LEU A 299 12.73 15.43 -9.39
C LEU A 299 12.93 16.80 -8.74
N GLU A 300 13.96 17.55 -9.14
CA GLU A 300 14.14 18.94 -8.70
C GLU A 300 13.00 19.84 -9.19
N HIS A 301 12.57 19.71 -10.45
CA HIS A 301 11.38 20.40 -10.96
C HIS A 301 10.12 20.02 -10.18
N GLN A 302 9.90 18.73 -9.91
CA GLN A 302 8.75 18.28 -9.12
C GLN A 302 8.75 18.89 -7.71
N ARG A 303 9.90 18.93 -7.03
CA ARG A 303 10.03 19.59 -5.72
C ARG A 303 9.68 21.07 -5.80
N GLY A 304 10.13 21.76 -6.84
CA GLY A 304 9.78 23.16 -7.09
C GLY A 304 8.29 23.38 -7.29
N TYR A 305 7.62 22.52 -8.08
CA TYR A 305 6.16 22.58 -8.27
C TYR A 305 5.40 22.34 -6.96
N VAL A 306 5.80 21.35 -6.17
CA VAL A 306 5.17 21.07 -4.87
C VAL A 306 5.33 22.26 -3.92
N ALA A 307 6.51 22.88 -3.87
CA ALA A 307 6.73 24.09 -3.07
C ALA A 307 5.81 25.24 -3.50
N ALA A 308 5.70 25.51 -4.82
CA ALA A 308 4.82 26.55 -5.34
C ALA A 308 3.33 26.28 -5.06
N VAL A 309 2.89 25.01 -5.14
CA VAL A 309 1.51 24.62 -4.80
C VAL A 309 1.23 24.81 -3.32
N ASN A 310 2.19 24.51 -2.44
CA ASN A 310 2.05 24.74 -1.01
C ASN A 310 1.94 26.24 -0.70
N GLU A 311 2.81 27.08 -1.29
CA GLU A 311 2.74 28.54 -1.15
C GLU A 311 1.39 29.10 -1.63
N LEU A 312 0.90 28.64 -2.78
CA LEU A 312 -0.43 29.03 -3.31
C LEU A 312 -1.56 28.58 -2.38
N SER A 313 -1.45 27.40 -1.78
CA SER A 313 -2.44 26.88 -0.84
C SER A 313 -2.46 27.69 0.46
N GLU A 314 -1.30 28.09 0.97
CA GLU A 314 -1.18 28.96 2.14
C GLU A 314 -1.74 30.37 1.88
N LEU A 315 -1.42 30.95 0.72
CA LEU A 315 -2.00 32.22 0.26
C LEU A 315 -3.52 32.13 0.13
N GLY A 316 -4.03 31.01 -0.41
CA GLY A 316 -5.46 30.72 -0.49
C GLY A 316 -6.14 30.68 0.88
N ARG A 317 -5.54 29.98 1.86
CA ARG A 317 -6.03 29.91 3.25
C ARG A 317 -6.04 31.29 3.90
N SER A 318 -4.96 32.06 3.75
CA SER A 318 -4.85 33.43 4.26
C SER A 318 -5.90 34.35 3.66
N TYR A 319 -6.12 34.28 2.35
CA TYR A 319 -7.16 35.04 1.66
C TYR A 319 -8.58 34.67 2.14
N THR A 320 -8.87 33.37 2.31
CA THR A 320 -10.16 32.93 2.86
C THR A 320 -10.39 33.38 4.30
N ALA A 321 -9.35 33.40 5.14
CA ALA A 321 -9.43 33.90 6.51
C ALA A 321 -9.69 35.41 6.55
N LEU A 322 -9.07 36.18 5.66
CA LEU A 322 -9.32 37.62 5.52
C LEU A 322 -10.73 37.93 5.01
N LEU A 323 -11.30 37.09 4.15
CA LEU A 323 -12.70 37.23 3.72
C LEU A 323 -13.69 36.97 4.85
N GLN A 324 -13.43 35.97 5.71
CA GLN A 324 -14.26 35.67 6.88
C GLN A 324 -14.25 36.78 7.96
N LEU A 325 -13.18 37.58 8.03
CA LEU A 325 -13.09 38.75 8.91
C LEU A 325 -13.79 39.99 8.36
N ARG A 326 -14.28 39.95 7.11
CA ARG A 326 -14.91 41.08 6.42
C ARG A 326 -16.44 41.02 6.45
N GLU A 327 -17.04 39.89 6.83
CA GLU A 327 -18.48 39.72 7.08
C GLU A 327 -18.84 39.98 8.55
#